data_AF-A0AAD5YQV1-F1
#
_entry.id   AF-A0AAD5YQV1-F1
#
_cell.length_a   1.000
_cell.length_b   1.000
_cell.length_c   1.000
_cell.angle_alpha   90.00
_cell.angle_beta   90.00
_cell.angle_gamma   90.00
#
_symmetry.space_group_name_H-M   'P 1'
#
loop_
_entity.id
_entity.type
_entity.pdbx_description
1 polymer ?
#
loop_
_entity_poly.entity_id
_entity_poly.type
_entity_poly.pdbx_seq_one_letter_code
_entity_poly.pdbx_strand_id
1 'polypeptide(L)'
;MKAQKFAFLDGENAMEGPRSVPVKRPDKRVKGRRGHLKLMTEIPLDTLYEIFCQLDPADLLHLSWTSRSLNEIVMERKARYIWQGAFERLYESENPPPRCPDDMNLAQYAKFLFERRCMLCDAMHGYYTSWMMRLRACWKCLTSDIFEEYSGPTEIFCVLLIKAKLCQEVEDSGDLTAVTDRKVAITIAKVQGTNEFEEWETNQAESRQEELQQLRMKRQNDILSKLADHGWTLEITQEITGGEIIDQLPGLKKSKKLTSGEWKDLQPRLLARLEELRATYISEQRMLRVVDRWLSFNDSFDSWVESQSMESYWLPKIIDIAALEPYRSIVFMPAWDADDTTVFFDINSIDRAAKTWMRERNDFLFSLIPTDIRNKLNRVAQTDDEGKFILPDLACLLFSKPKKGRHLEEPYTLADICRHRLVEWEANMPESEEDQQIHFAMRNGIGSPYERPWKWDLDDFGLEFNTRAYYVAQEVFQFLGLDPFTVSLSDIEEYHLDMSCVGCFRYSGCFGRVHTRWISIVTHEMHNHDDGDIPMEERWSTR
;
A
#
# COMPACT_ATOMS: atom_id res chain seq x y z
N MET A 1 -10.33 -0.93 27.57
CA MET A 1 -9.56 -0.62 28.80
C MET A 1 -8.52 0.46 28.54
N LYS A 2 -8.82 1.74 28.82
CA LYS A 2 -7.80 2.75 29.13
C LYS A 2 -8.38 3.69 30.19
N ALA A 3 -7.65 3.77 31.30
CA ALA A 3 -8.05 4.32 32.58
C ALA A 3 -7.95 5.85 32.62
N GLN A 4 -8.95 6.50 33.20
CA GLN A 4 -8.91 7.90 33.66
C GLN A 4 -8.37 7.93 35.10
N LYS A 5 -7.24 8.63 35.29
CA LYS A 5 -6.73 9.00 36.61
C LYS A 5 -7.48 10.24 37.11
N PHE A 6 -8.21 10.08 38.21
CA PHE A 6 -8.62 11.14 39.12
C PHE A 6 -7.46 11.50 40.05
N ALA A 7 -7.29 12.78 40.35
CA ALA A 7 -6.50 13.24 41.49
C ALA A 7 -7.36 14.24 42.29
N PHE A 8 -7.42 13.97 43.60
CA PHE A 8 -8.17 14.67 44.63
C PHE A 8 -7.50 15.98 45.06
N LEU A 9 -8.32 16.82 45.68
CA LEU A 9 -8.00 18.09 46.34
C LEU A 9 -7.13 17.89 47.59
N ASP A 10 -6.29 18.89 47.88
CA ASP A 10 -6.03 19.34 49.25
C ASP A 10 -5.98 20.87 49.24
N GLY A 11 -6.63 21.47 50.23
CA GLY A 11 -6.69 22.91 50.45
C GLY A 11 -5.80 23.36 51.59
N GLU A 12 -5.56 24.66 51.69
CA GLU A 12 -5.32 25.33 52.98
C GLU A 12 -5.52 26.85 52.89
N ASN A 13 -5.97 27.40 54.02
CA ASN A 13 -6.51 28.73 54.26
C ASN A 13 -5.50 29.89 54.13
N ALA A 14 -5.95 31.06 53.66
CA ALA A 14 -5.41 32.35 54.11
C ALA A 14 -6.40 33.53 53.92
N MET A 15 -6.82 34.05 55.07
CA MET A 15 -7.36 35.37 55.45
C MET A 15 -7.79 36.41 54.41
N GLU A 16 -8.98 36.98 54.68
CA GLU A 16 -9.59 38.14 54.04
C GLU A 16 -8.80 39.45 54.26
N GLY A 17 -8.62 40.19 53.15
CA GLY A 17 -8.22 41.60 53.10
C GLY A 17 -9.08 42.36 52.07
N PRO A 18 -9.19 43.70 52.15
CA PRO A 18 -10.31 44.44 51.57
C PRO A 18 -10.29 44.43 50.03
N ARG A 19 -11.48 44.20 49.45
CA ARG A 19 -11.76 44.16 48.00
C ARG A 19 -11.40 45.49 47.33
N SER A 20 -10.32 45.52 46.56
CA SER A 20 -10.07 46.58 45.58
C SER A 20 -10.97 46.40 44.37
N VAL A 21 -11.82 47.39 44.09
CA VAL A 21 -12.66 47.46 42.89
C VAL A 21 -11.77 47.42 41.63
N PRO A 22 -12.00 46.50 40.66
CA PRO A 22 -11.28 46.54 39.40
C PRO A 22 -11.77 47.75 38.59
N VAL A 23 -10.86 48.70 38.36
CA VAL A 23 -11.06 49.81 37.43
C VAL A 23 -11.33 49.22 36.04
N LYS A 24 -12.54 49.46 35.50
CA LYS A 24 -12.90 49.11 34.12
C LYS A 24 -11.91 49.78 33.15
N ARG A 25 -11.05 49.00 32.51
CA ARG A 25 -10.28 49.47 31.35
C ARG A 25 -11.26 49.73 30.19
N PRO A 26 -11.12 50.84 29.45
CA PRO A 26 -12.03 51.12 28.35
C PRO A 26 -11.85 50.08 27.25
N ASP A 27 -12.97 49.55 26.77
CA ASP A 27 -13.03 48.56 25.71
C ASP A 27 -12.28 49.05 24.47
N LYS A 28 -11.42 48.18 23.93
CA LYS A 28 -10.69 48.47 22.69
C LYS A 28 -11.69 48.68 21.57
N ARG A 29 -11.61 49.85 20.93
CA ARG A 29 -12.47 50.31 19.83
C ARG A 29 -12.62 49.25 18.72
N VAL A 30 -13.81 48.67 18.61
CA VAL A 30 -14.24 47.95 17.39
C VAL A 30 -14.55 48.99 16.31
N LYS A 31 -13.79 48.97 15.20
CA LYS A 31 -14.05 49.79 14.00
C LYS A 31 -15.25 49.21 13.23
N GLY A 32 -16.34 49.96 13.17
CA GLY A 32 -17.52 49.66 12.34
C GLY A 32 -18.54 50.80 12.41
N ARG A 33 -19.28 51.04 11.32
CA ARG A 33 -20.26 52.13 11.18
C ARG A 33 -21.44 51.94 12.17
N ARG A 34 -21.29 52.43 13.41
CA ARG A 34 -22.42 52.58 14.34
C ARG A 34 -23.37 53.63 13.78
N GLY A 35 -24.49 53.21 13.21
CA GLY A 35 -25.53 54.13 12.75
C GLY A 35 -26.60 53.54 11.84
N HIS A 36 -26.29 52.52 11.04
CA HIS A 36 -27.27 51.98 10.07
C HIS A 36 -28.43 51.23 10.72
N LEU A 37 -28.22 50.57 11.87
CA LEU A 37 -29.30 49.90 12.63
C LEU A 37 -30.20 50.87 13.40
N LYS A 38 -29.78 52.12 13.60
CA LYS A 38 -30.60 53.15 14.26
C LYS A 38 -31.83 53.49 13.41
N LEU A 39 -31.62 53.52 12.08
CA LEU A 39 -32.68 53.69 11.09
C LEU A 39 -33.68 52.53 11.08
N MET A 40 -33.27 51.30 11.41
CA MET A 40 -34.18 50.14 11.40
C MET A 40 -35.23 50.21 12.50
N THR A 41 -34.89 50.79 13.66
CA THR A 41 -35.85 51.08 14.74
C THR A 41 -36.68 52.36 14.52
N GLU A 42 -36.35 53.14 13.49
CA GLU A 42 -37.10 54.34 13.06
C GLU A 42 -38.13 54.01 11.94
N ILE A 43 -38.12 52.78 11.41
CA ILE A 43 -39.11 52.27 10.45
C ILE A 43 -40.46 52.04 11.16
N PRO A 44 -41.60 52.38 10.55
CA PRO A 44 -42.92 52.03 11.10
C PRO A 44 -43.04 50.53 11.41
N LEU A 45 -43.63 50.21 12.55
CA LEU A 45 -43.79 48.83 13.03
C LEU A 45 -44.46 47.92 11.98
N ASP A 46 -45.43 48.43 11.23
CA ASP A 46 -46.13 47.66 10.19
C ASP A 46 -45.17 47.21 9.07
N THR A 47 -44.23 48.06 8.66
CA THR A 47 -43.22 47.71 7.65
C THR A 47 -42.19 46.72 8.20
N LEU A 48 -41.79 46.86 9.47
CA LEU A 48 -40.92 45.89 10.12
C LEU A 48 -41.59 44.52 10.22
N TYR A 49 -42.88 44.49 10.57
CA TYR A 49 -43.64 43.27 10.63
C TYR A 49 -43.80 42.61 9.26
N GLU A 50 -44.02 43.38 8.19
CA GLU A 50 -44.05 42.83 6.84
C GLU A 50 -42.72 42.16 6.45
N ILE A 51 -41.60 42.79 6.80
CA ILE A 51 -40.26 42.22 6.57
C ILE A 51 -40.06 40.96 7.43
N PHE A 52 -40.39 41.03 8.73
CA PHE A 52 -40.19 39.91 9.64
C PHE A 52 -41.08 38.73 9.29
N CYS A 53 -42.27 38.98 8.74
CA CYS A 53 -43.14 37.94 8.22
C CYS A 53 -42.46 37.11 7.14
N GLN A 54 -41.45 37.61 6.42
CA GLN A 54 -40.73 36.86 5.38
C GLN A 54 -39.51 36.08 5.90
N LEU A 55 -39.12 36.26 7.16
CA LEU A 55 -37.96 35.58 7.74
C LEU A 55 -38.29 34.16 8.19
N ASP A 56 -37.30 33.27 8.15
CA ASP A 56 -37.42 31.92 8.69
C ASP A 56 -37.41 31.92 10.23
N PRO A 57 -37.98 30.90 10.90
CA PRO A 57 -38.04 30.85 12.37
C PRO A 57 -36.66 30.97 13.06
N ALA A 58 -35.60 30.43 12.46
CA ALA A 58 -34.23 30.56 12.97
C ALA A 58 -33.73 32.01 12.87
N ASP A 59 -34.01 32.69 11.76
CA ASP A 59 -33.60 34.08 11.54
C ASP A 59 -34.37 35.03 12.46
N LEU A 60 -35.67 34.80 12.67
CA LEU A 60 -36.47 35.55 13.65
C LEU A 60 -35.92 35.42 15.07
N LEU A 61 -35.52 34.19 15.43
CA LEU A 61 -34.90 33.93 16.74
C LEU A 61 -33.58 34.69 16.87
N HIS A 62 -32.69 34.61 15.88
CA HIS A 62 -31.41 35.31 15.89
C HIS A 62 -31.59 36.82 15.88
N LEU A 63 -32.54 37.34 15.09
CA LEU A 63 -32.90 38.75 15.06
C LEU A 63 -33.30 39.25 16.45
N SER A 64 -34.10 38.46 17.18
CA SER A 64 -34.49 38.78 18.56
C SER A 64 -33.30 38.88 19.52
N TRP A 65 -32.14 38.30 19.21
CA TRP A 65 -30.93 38.38 20.03
C TRP A 65 -29.98 39.51 19.64
N THR A 66 -30.18 40.13 18.48
CA THR A 66 -29.27 41.18 17.99
C THR A 66 -29.38 42.50 18.77
N SER A 67 -30.57 42.85 19.25
CA SER A 67 -30.78 44.07 20.06
C SER A 67 -32.00 43.95 20.98
N ARG A 68 -32.01 44.74 22.05
CA ARG A 68 -33.12 44.79 23.01
C ARG A 68 -34.43 45.27 22.37
N SER A 69 -34.38 46.30 21.53
CA SER A 69 -35.56 46.84 20.84
C SER A 69 -36.17 45.82 19.88
N LEU A 70 -35.35 45.10 19.12
CA LEU A 70 -35.84 44.04 18.23
C LEU A 70 -36.38 42.84 19.00
N ASN A 71 -35.76 42.51 20.15
CA ASN A 71 -36.30 41.49 21.04
C ASN A 71 -37.71 41.83 21.51
N GLU A 72 -37.91 43.06 22.01
CA GLU A 72 -39.19 43.55 22.52
C GLU A 72 -40.28 43.52 21.44
N ILE A 73 -39.94 43.85 20.18
CA ILE A 73 -40.86 43.81 19.04
C ILE A 73 -41.20 42.37 18.64
N VAL A 74 -40.19 41.52 18.42
CA VAL A 74 -40.38 40.15 17.88
C VAL A 74 -41.01 39.19 18.91
N MET A 75 -40.76 39.43 20.20
CA MET A 75 -41.30 38.61 21.30
C MET A 75 -42.61 39.17 21.87
N GLU A 76 -43.13 40.29 21.35
CA GLU A 76 -44.41 40.84 21.81
C GLU A 76 -45.57 39.89 21.46
N ARG A 77 -46.61 39.86 22.30
CA ARG A 77 -47.82 39.07 22.05
C ARG A 77 -48.46 39.37 20.69
N LYS A 78 -48.37 40.63 20.24
CA LYS A 78 -48.91 41.06 18.93
C LYS A 78 -48.11 40.49 17.76
N ALA A 79 -46.83 40.18 17.93
CA ALA A 79 -45.96 39.59 16.90
C ALA A 79 -46.18 38.07 16.72
N ARG A 80 -47.16 37.46 17.41
CA ARG A 80 -47.46 36.02 17.30
C ARG A 80 -47.74 35.57 15.86
N TYR A 81 -48.41 36.42 15.07
CA TYR A 81 -48.74 36.09 13.67
C TYR A 81 -47.49 35.99 12.78
N ILE A 82 -46.40 36.70 13.13
CA ILE A 82 -45.12 36.67 12.41
C ILE A 82 -44.50 35.28 12.55
N TRP A 83 -44.45 34.77 13.78
CA TRP A 83 -43.99 33.40 14.06
C TRP A 83 -44.89 32.36 13.38
N GLN A 84 -46.20 32.54 13.41
CA GLN A 84 -47.13 31.64 12.72
C GLN A 84 -46.87 31.63 11.21
N GLY A 85 -46.76 32.79 10.57
CA GLY A 85 -46.46 32.88 9.14
C GLY A 85 -45.12 32.25 8.77
N ALA A 86 -44.08 32.46 9.59
CA ALA A 86 -42.77 31.84 9.39
C ALA A 86 -42.81 30.32 9.49
N PHE A 87 -43.53 29.77 10.48
CA PHE A 87 -43.66 28.32 10.63
C PHE A 87 -44.57 27.70 9.56
N GLU A 88 -45.67 28.34 9.15
CA GLU A 88 -46.51 27.79 8.06
C GLU A 88 -45.73 27.66 6.75
N ARG A 89 -44.91 28.65 6.37
CA ARG A 89 -44.02 28.51 5.22
C ARG A 89 -43.02 27.37 5.39
N LEU A 90 -42.47 27.20 6.59
CA LEU A 90 -41.56 26.10 6.88
C LEU A 90 -42.27 24.73 6.79
N TYR A 91 -43.55 24.64 7.18
CA TYR A 91 -44.35 23.42 7.06
C TYR A 91 -44.70 23.06 5.61
N GLU A 92 -44.61 24.02 4.68
CA GLU A 92 -44.75 23.79 3.24
C GLU A 92 -43.43 23.36 2.56
N SER A 93 -42.31 23.32 3.29
CA SER A 93 -41.00 22.92 2.75
C SER A 93 -40.93 21.41 2.47
N GLU A 94 -39.93 20.98 1.70
CA GLU A 94 -39.73 19.57 1.34
C GLU A 94 -39.45 18.66 2.55
N ASN A 95 -38.85 19.20 3.62
CA ASN A 95 -38.56 18.47 4.85
C ASN A 95 -38.97 19.28 6.09
N PRO A 96 -40.29 19.37 6.36
CA PRO A 96 -40.82 20.19 7.44
C PRO A 96 -40.54 19.55 8.81
N PRO A 97 -40.26 20.34 9.86
CA PRO A 97 -40.20 19.81 11.21
C PRO A 97 -41.60 19.34 11.67
N PRO A 98 -41.68 18.54 12.74
CA PRO A 98 -42.96 18.21 13.37
C PRO A 98 -43.78 19.46 13.73
N ARG A 99 -45.09 19.33 13.87
CA ARG A 99 -45.93 20.47 14.27
C ARG A 99 -45.56 20.90 15.70
N CYS A 100 -45.55 22.22 15.95
CA CYS A 100 -45.20 22.78 17.25
C CYS A 100 -46.11 22.18 18.33
N PRO A 101 -45.54 21.51 19.36
CA PRO A 101 -46.36 20.92 20.40
C PRO A 101 -47.05 21.96 21.29
N ASP A 102 -48.19 21.59 21.87
CA ASP A 102 -49.03 22.49 22.68
C ASP A 102 -48.36 23.03 23.96
N ASP A 103 -47.32 22.35 24.46
CA ASP A 103 -46.58 22.75 25.66
C ASP A 103 -45.44 23.74 25.38
N MET A 104 -45.25 24.15 24.13
CA MET A 104 -44.25 25.12 23.70
C MET A 104 -44.87 26.25 22.89
N ASN A 105 -44.36 27.47 23.07
CA ASN A 105 -44.65 28.53 22.10
C ASN A 105 -43.68 28.45 20.90
N LEU A 106 -44.05 29.07 19.78
CA LEU A 106 -43.28 29.01 18.53
C LEU A 106 -41.84 29.53 18.67
N ALA A 107 -41.59 30.53 19.51
CA ALA A 107 -40.24 31.04 19.74
C ALA A 107 -39.37 30.06 20.54
N GLN A 108 -39.95 29.41 21.57
CA GLN A 108 -39.29 28.33 22.30
C GLN A 108 -39.05 27.12 21.38
N TYR A 109 -40.00 26.82 20.51
CA TYR A 109 -39.91 25.73 19.55
C TYR A 109 -38.80 25.99 18.52
N ALA A 110 -38.68 27.21 17.99
CA ALA A 110 -37.59 27.61 17.12
C ALA A 110 -36.22 27.46 17.81
N LYS A 111 -36.11 27.86 19.09
CA LYS A 111 -34.89 27.65 19.88
C LYS A 111 -34.55 26.16 20.04
N PHE A 112 -35.57 25.33 20.23
CA PHE A 112 -35.39 23.89 20.39
C PHE A 112 -34.97 23.19 19.08
N LEU A 113 -35.54 23.57 17.95
CA LEU A 113 -35.21 23.00 16.64
C LEU A 113 -33.82 23.42 16.15
N PHE A 114 -33.53 24.73 16.14
CA PHE A 114 -32.42 25.28 15.34
C PHE A 114 -31.17 25.64 16.15
N GLU A 115 -31.29 25.95 17.44
CA GLU A 115 -30.17 26.43 18.24
C GLU A 115 -29.45 25.29 18.98
N ARG A 116 -28.13 25.44 19.20
CA ARG A 116 -27.30 24.49 19.97
C ARG A 116 -27.00 24.95 21.40
N ARG A 117 -27.75 25.91 21.91
CA ARG A 117 -27.58 26.48 23.25
C ARG A 117 -28.40 25.71 24.27
N CYS A 118 -27.91 25.72 25.50
CA CYS A 118 -28.69 25.22 26.62
C CYS A 118 -29.94 26.09 26.84
N MET A 119 -31.12 25.46 26.92
CA MET A 119 -32.39 26.17 27.15
C MET A 119 -32.54 26.69 28.59
N LEU A 120 -31.71 26.23 29.53
CA LEU A 120 -31.78 26.57 30.95
C LEU A 120 -30.83 27.71 31.35
N CYS A 121 -29.57 27.66 30.89
CA CYS A 121 -28.54 28.64 31.26
C CYS A 121 -27.96 29.43 30.09
N ASP A 122 -28.46 29.19 28.86
CA ASP A 122 -27.99 29.81 27.60
C ASP A 122 -26.51 29.59 27.25
N ALA A 123 -25.85 28.62 27.88
CA ALA A 123 -24.49 28.25 27.53
C ALA A 123 -24.40 27.78 26.05
N MET A 124 -23.36 28.24 25.35
CA MET A 124 -23.10 28.00 23.91
C MET A 124 -23.01 26.51 23.50
N HIS A 125 -22.86 25.59 24.45
CA HIS A 125 -22.77 24.16 24.17
C HIS A 125 -23.84 23.38 24.96
N GLY A 126 -25.04 23.29 24.40
CA GLY A 126 -26.01 22.26 24.77
C GLY A 126 -25.61 20.95 24.09
N TYR A 127 -24.86 20.10 24.80
CA TYR A 127 -24.35 18.83 24.24
C TYR A 127 -25.42 17.75 24.12
N TYR A 128 -26.53 17.87 24.84
CA TYR A 128 -27.58 16.87 24.88
C TYR A 128 -28.91 17.46 24.40
N THR A 129 -29.45 16.88 23.32
CA THR A 129 -30.81 17.13 22.83
C THR A 129 -31.64 15.90 23.16
N SER A 130 -32.71 16.08 23.92
CA SER A 130 -33.73 15.05 24.11
C SER A 130 -35.00 15.47 23.40
N TRP A 131 -35.32 14.77 22.30
CA TRP A 131 -36.58 14.94 21.56
C TRP A 131 -37.78 14.60 22.45
N MET A 132 -37.65 13.55 23.28
CA MET A 132 -38.68 13.11 24.24
C MET A 132 -39.04 14.19 25.25
N MET A 133 -38.01 14.82 25.83
CA MET A 133 -38.18 15.83 26.85
C MET A 133 -38.41 17.23 26.27
N ARG A 134 -38.27 17.41 24.95
CA ARG A 134 -38.28 18.72 24.28
C ARG A 134 -37.27 19.69 24.89
N LEU A 135 -36.08 19.17 25.20
CA LEU A 135 -35.05 19.87 25.99
C LEU A 135 -33.68 19.78 25.32
N ARG A 136 -33.00 20.93 25.21
CA ARG A 136 -31.56 21.01 25.01
C ARG A 136 -30.86 21.49 26.27
N ALA A 137 -29.96 20.68 26.82
CA ALA A 137 -29.25 21.00 28.04
C ALA A 137 -27.72 20.84 27.87
N CYS A 138 -26.97 21.70 28.56
CA CYS A 138 -25.56 21.43 28.78
C CYS A 138 -25.41 20.41 29.92
N TRP A 139 -24.29 19.71 29.95
CA TRP A 139 -24.01 18.70 30.97
C TRP A 139 -24.21 19.23 32.40
N LYS A 140 -23.74 20.45 32.69
CA LYS A 140 -23.87 21.08 34.02
C LYS A 140 -25.31 21.25 34.47
N CYS A 141 -26.21 21.60 33.56
CA CYS A 141 -27.63 21.75 33.89
C CYS A 141 -28.30 20.38 34.03
N LEU A 142 -27.91 19.41 33.21
CA LEU A 142 -28.46 18.05 33.28
C LEU A 142 -28.13 17.37 34.62
N THR A 143 -26.90 17.57 35.13
CA THR A 143 -26.43 16.99 36.40
C THR A 143 -26.63 17.91 37.61
N SER A 144 -27.43 18.97 37.47
CA SER A 144 -27.73 19.87 38.58
C SER A 144 -28.95 19.40 39.37
N ASP A 145 -29.11 19.90 40.60
CA ASP A 145 -30.28 19.64 41.45
C ASP A 145 -31.61 20.18 40.86
N ILE A 146 -31.57 20.79 39.67
CA ILE A 146 -32.75 21.21 38.91
C ILE A 146 -33.57 19.99 38.48
N PHE A 147 -32.92 18.86 38.19
CA PHE A 147 -33.58 17.65 37.75
C PHE A 147 -33.60 16.57 38.83
N GLU A 148 -34.70 15.83 38.88
CA GLU A 148 -34.86 14.62 39.66
C GLU A 148 -35.00 13.46 38.68
N GLU A 149 -34.11 12.48 38.79
CA GLU A 149 -34.11 11.28 37.95
C GLU A 149 -35.16 10.31 38.49
N TYR A 150 -36.15 9.98 37.65
CA TYR A 150 -37.16 8.98 37.98
C TYR A 150 -37.02 7.78 37.04
N SER A 151 -36.64 6.64 37.60
CA SER A 151 -36.69 5.34 36.93
C SER A 151 -38.10 4.77 37.07
N GLY A 152 -38.88 4.78 35.98
CA GLY A 152 -40.20 4.16 35.96
C GLY A 152 -40.15 2.62 36.07
N PRO A 153 -41.30 1.94 36.20
CA PRO A 153 -41.38 0.48 36.33
C PRO A 153 -40.97 -0.30 35.07
N THR A 154 -40.79 0.38 33.93
CA THR A 154 -40.14 -0.17 32.74
C THR A 154 -38.74 0.42 32.61
N GLU A 155 -37.71 -0.43 32.61
CA GLU A 155 -36.27 -0.09 32.67
C GLU A 155 -35.74 0.80 31.52
N ILE A 156 -36.59 1.27 30.59
CA ILE A 156 -36.19 1.87 29.33
C ILE A 156 -36.25 3.41 29.34
N PHE A 157 -36.92 4.06 30.31
CA PHE A 157 -37.10 5.52 30.29
C PHE A 157 -36.68 6.19 31.61
N CYS A 158 -35.48 6.79 31.63
CA CYS A 158 -35.13 7.77 32.64
C CYS A 158 -35.81 9.10 32.30
N VAL A 159 -36.78 9.52 33.12
CA VAL A 159 -37.46 10.81 32.97
C VAL A 159 -36.82 11.80 33.94
N LEU A 160 -36.26 12.89 33.41
CA LEU A 160 -35.76 13.98 34.24
C LEU A 160 -36.89 14.98 34.51
N LEU A 161 -37.30 15.09 35.77
CA LEU A 161 -38.37 16.00 36.20
C LEU A 161 -37.77 17.26 36.84
N ILE A 162 -38.32 18.44 36.57
CA ILE A 162 -37.89 19.66 37.26
C ILE A 162 -38.32 19.58 38.73
N LYS A 163 -37.35 19.50 39.64
CA LYS A 163 -37.54 19.25 41.07
C LYS A 163 -38.50 20.23 41.73
N ALA A 164 -38.31 21.53 41.51
CA ALA A 164 -39.17 22.58 42.08
C ALA A 164 -40.64 22.44 41.67
N LYS A 165 -40.90 22.04 40.41
CA LYS A 165 -42.25 21.84 39.88
C LYS A 165 -42.87 20.53 40.37
N LEU A 166 -42.04 19.52 40.63
CA LEU A 166 -42.49 18.28 41.25
C LEU A 166 -42.91 18.52 42.70
N CYS A 167 -42.08 19.17 43.51
CA CYS A 167 -42.39 19.46 44.91
C CYS A 167 -43.71 20.25 45.06
N GLN A 168 -43.91 21.29 44.27
CA GLN A 168 -45.13 22.10 44.32
C GLN A 168 -46.40 21.31 43.96
N GLU A 169 -46.36 20.50 42.89
CA GLU A 169 -47.53 19.68 42.49
C GLU A 169 -47.83 18.56 43.49
N VAL A 170 -46.80 18.04 44.17
CA VAL A 170 -46.94 17.02 45.22
C VAL A 170 -47.54 17.64 46.48
N GLU A 171 -47.14 18.85 46.85
CA GLU A 171 -47.76 19.63 47.92
C GLU A 171 -49.24 19.91 47.63
N ASP A 172 -49.58 20.25 46.38
CA ASP A 172 -50.96 20.52 45.96
C ASP A 172 -51.83 19.24 45.88
N SER A 173 -51.25 18.10 45.48
CA SER A 173 -51.98 16.84 45.28
C SER A 173 -52.03 15.94 46.52
N GLY A 174 -51.04 16.03 47.42
CA GLY A 174 -50.86 15.13 48.56
C GLY A 174 -50.43 13.68 48.22
N ASP A 175 -50.24 13.35 46.94
CA ASP A 175 -49.86 12.00 46.47
C ASP A 175 -48.74 12.07 45.43
N LEU A 176 -47.53 11.73 45.86
CA LEU A 176 -46.34 11.71 45.01
C LEU A 176 -46.50 10.74 43.84
N THR A 177 -47.05 9.55 44.09
CA THR A 177 -47.23 8.46 43.13
C THR A 177 -48.16 8.87 41.99
N ALA A 178 -49.30 9.46 42.34
CA ALA A 178 -50.26 9.93 41.34
C ALA A 178 -49.68 11.05 40.45
N VAL A 179 -48.91 11.98 41.05
CA VAL A 179 -48.24 13.05 40.31
C VAL A 179 -47.14 12.50 39.39
N THR A 180 -46.33 11.55 39.86
CA THR A 180 -45.27 10.92 39.06
C THR A 180 -45.85 10.09 37.93
N ASP A 181 -46.87 9.26 38.19
CA ASP A 181 -47.51 8.42 37.17
C ASP A 181 -48.15 9.26 36.07
N ARG A 182 -48.80 10.37 36.45
CA ARG A 182 -49.32 11.34 35.48
C ARG A 182 -48.20 11.93 34.61
N LYS A 183 -47.06 12.31 35.21
CA LYS A 183 -45.92 12.88 34.46
C LYS A 183 -45.23 11.85 33.57
N VAL A 184 -45.14 10.59 34.02
CA VAL A 184 -44.64 9.48 33.21
C VAL A 184 -45.58 9.24 32.02
N ALA A 185 -46.90 9.21 32.22
CA ALA A 185 -47.87 9.06 31.14
C ALA A 185 -47.79 10.21 30.11
N ILE A 186 -47.64 11.45 30.57
CA ILE A 186 -47.39 12.61 29.70
C ILE A 186 -46.09 12.43 28.91
N THR A 187 -45.03 11.92 29.54
CA THR A 187 -43.74 11.70 28.88
C THR A 187 -43.80 10.57 27.86
N ILE A 188 -44.48 9.47 28.18
CA ILE A 188 -44.74 8.36 27.24
C ILE A 188 -45.56 8.85 26.04
N ALA A 189 -46.55 9.72 26.24
CA ALA A 189 -47.27 10.35 25.13
C ALA A 189 -46.34 11.22 24.25
N LYS A 190 -45.31 11.84 24.83
CA LYS A 190 -44.28 12.58 24.06
C LYS A 190 -43.36 11.65 23.27
N VAL A 191 -43.13 10.41 23.71
CA VAL A 191 -42.35 9.39 22.97
C VAL A 191 -42.96 9.10 21.60
N GLN A 192 -44.29 9.12 21.45
CA GLN A 192 -44.88 8.91 20.12
C GLN A 192 -44.44 9.98 19.10
N GLY A 193 -44.21 11.22 19.55
CA GLY A 193 -43.72 12.30 18.70
C GLY A 193 -42.20 12.35 18.54
N THR A 194 -41.40 11.56 19.27
CA THR A 194 -39.93 11.62 19.16
C THR A 194 -39.43 11.09 17.86
N ASN A 195 -40.06 10.03 17.35
CA ASN A 195 -39.69 9.42 16.08
C ASN A 195 -39.79 10.45 14.94
N GLU A 196 -40.80 11.32 14.95
CA GLU A 196 -40.97 12.38 13.95
C GLU A 196 -39.82 13.41 14.00
N PHE A 197 -39.33 13.74 15.20
CA PHE A 197 -38.18 14.65 15.36
C PHE A 197 -36.86 14.00 14.94
N GLU A 198 -36.66 12.73 15.28
CA GLU A 198 -35.47 11.95 14.89
C GLU A 198 -35.42 11.74 13.37
N GLU A 199 -36.56 11.45 12.75
CA GLU A 199 -36.72 11.35 11.30
C GLU A 199 -36.42 12.70 10.62
N TRP A 200 -36.99 13.79 11.13
CA TRP A 200 -36.69 15.13 10.62
C TRP A 200 -35.20 15.50 10.71
N GLU A 201 -34.55 15.24 11.86
CA GLU A 201 -33.13 15.50 12.05
C GLU A 201 -32.26 14.67 11.08
N THR A 202 -32.65 13.41 10.86
CA THR A 202 -31.99 12.51 9.90
C THR A 202 -32.12 13.05 8.48
N ASN A 203 -33.34 13.39 8.05
CA ASN A 203 -33.61 13.95 6.72
C ASN A 203 -32.88 15.29 6.49
N GLN A 204 -32.72 16.12 7.52
CA GLN A 204 -31.94 17.36 7.45
C GLN A 204 -30.44 17.07 7.25
N ALA A 205 -29.90 16.06 7.94
CA ALA A 205 -28.52 15.65 7.77
C ALA A 205 -28.26 15.08 6.37
N GLU A 206 -29.19 14.27 5.85
CA GLU A 206 -29.14 13.72 4.49
C GLU A 206 -29.21 14.81 3.42
N SER A 207 -30.21 15.71 3.51
CA SER A 207 -30.33 16.86 2.61
C SER A 207 -29.03 17.68 2.59
N ARG A 208 -28.43 17.92 3.77
CA ARG A 208 -27.17 18.64 3.87
C ARG A 208 -26.01 17.88 3.23
N GLN A 209 -25.98 16.56 3.38
CA GLN A 209 -24.96 15.72 2.75
C GLN A 209 -25.09 15.73 1.22
N GLU A 210 -26.31 15.67 0.70
CA GLU A 210 -26.62 15.79 -0.73
C GLU A 210 -26.17 17.14 -1.28
N GLU A 211 -26.49 18.25 -0.62
CA GLU A 211 -26.01 19.59 -1.00
C GLU A 211 -24.48 19.63 -1.11
N LEU A 212 -23.78 19.07 -0.11
CA LEU A 212 -22.33 19.04 -0.09
C LEU A 212 -21.77 18.15 -1.21
N GLN A 213 -22.44 17.04 -1.53
CA GLN A 213 -22.07 16.16 -2.63
C GLN A 213 -22.28 16.84 -3.99
N GLN A 214 -23.41 17.51 -4.19
CA GLN A 214 -23.68 18.30 -5.40
C GLN A 214 -22.62 19.39 -5.60
N LEU A 215 -22.22 20.08 -4.52
CA LEU A 215 -21.13 21.06 -4.57
C LEU A 215 -19.77 20.43 -4.94
N ARG A 216 -19.47 19.23 -4.45
CA ARG A 216 -18.25 18.48 -4.82
C ARG A 216 -18.28 18.06 -6.29
N MET A 217 -19.38 17.46 -6.75
CA MET A 217 -19.53 17.04 -8.16
C MET A 217 -19.39 18.22 -9.11
N LYS A 218 -20.06 19.34 -8.80
CA LYS A 218 -19.94 20.57 -9.59
C LYS A 218 -18.49 21.06 -9.64
N ARG A 219 -17.80 21.07 -8.50
CA ARG A 219 -16.39 21.45 -8.43
C ARG A 219 -15.50 20.50 -9.26
N GLN A 220 -15.73 19.19 -9.18
CA GLN A 220 -14.97 18.20 -9.95
C GLN A 220 -15.16 18.42 -11.45
N ASN A 221 -16.39 18.60 -11.91
CA ASN A 221 -16.70 18.90 -13.30
C ASN A 221 -16.05 20.21 -13.77
N ASP A 222 -16.10 21.27 -12.95
CA ASP A 222 -15.44 22.55 -13.26
C ASP A 222 -13.92 22.39 -13.39
N ILE A 223 -13.28 21.59 -12.52
CA ILE A 223 -11.84 21.32 -12.57
C ILE A 223 -11.50 20.50 -13.82
N LEU A 224 -12.22 19.41 -14.07
CA LEU A 224 -11.98 18.53 -15.22
C LEU A 224 -12.19 19.25 -16.55
N SER A 225 -13.22 20.09 -16.66
CA SER A 225 -13.45 20.93 -17.85
C SER A 225 -12.26 21.86 -18.11
N LYS A 226 -11.69 22.47 -17.07
CA LYS A 226 -10.53 23.36 -17.23
C LYS A 226 -9.23 22.62 -17.50
N LEU A 227 -9.10 21.39 -17.01
CA LEU A 227 -7.98 20.51 -17.35
C LEU A 227 -8.05 20.08 -18.82
N ALA A 228 -9.25 19.84 -19.35
CA ALA A 228 -9.46 19.55 -20.77
C ALA A 228 -8.96 20.68 -21.68
N ASP A 229 -9.13 21.95 -21.29
CA ASP A 229 -8.56 23.10 -22.01
C ASP A 229 -7.02 23.06 -22.11
N HIS A 230 -6.36 22.25 -21.27
CA HIS A 230 -4.91 22.04 -21.25
C HIS A 230 -4.50 20.68 -21.85
N GLY A 231 -5.40 20.00 -22.56
CA GLY A 231 -5.16 18.71 -23.20
C GLY A 231 -5.39 17.48 -22.31
N TRP A 232 -5.82 17.67 -21.05
CA TRP A 232 -6.13 16.58 -20.12
C TRP A 232 -7.62 16.26 -20.13
N THR A 233 -8.04 15.42 -21.09
CA THR A 233 -9.44 14.97 -21.18
C THR A 233 -9.79 14.02 -20.03
N LEU A 234 -11.09 13.81 -19.79
CA LEU A 234 -11.55 12.86 -18.79
C LEU A 234 -11.00 11.45 -19.05
N GLU A 235 -10.98 11.03 -20.31
CA GLU A 235 -10.47 9.72 -20.73
C GLU A 235 -8.99 9.55 -20.37
N ILE A 236 -8.13 10.50 -20.77
CA ILE A 236 -6.69 10.46 -20.44
C ILE A 236 -6.48 10.47 -18.93
N THR A 237 -7.22 11.32 -18.21
CA THR A 237 -7.08 11.40 -16.75
C THR A 237 -7.55 10.14 -16.03
N GLN A 238 -8.61 9.49 -16.53
CA GLN A 238 -9.07 8.21 -15.99
C GLN A 238 -8.07 7.09 -16.26
N GLU A 239 -7.52 7.05 -17.47
CA GLU A 239 -6.55 6.04 -17.89
C GLU A 239 -5.28 6.08 -17.01
N ILE A 240 -4.66 7.26 -16.88
CA ILE A 240 -3.42 7.40 -16.08
C ILE A 240 -3.64 7.28 -14.56
N THR A 241 -4.88 7.41 -14.08
CA THR A 241 -5.19 7.29 -12.64
C THR A 241 -5.79 5.93 -12.27
N GLY A 242 -6.03 5.04 -13.24
CA GLY A 242 -6.78 3.80 -13.00
C GLY A 242 -8.22 4.05 -12.52
N GLY A 243 -8.80 5.21 -12.82
CA GLY A 243 -10.12 5.64 -12.37
C GLY A 243 -10.16 6.36 -11.01
N GLU A 244 -9.05 6.47 -10.27
CA GLU A 244 -9.00 7.06 -8.92
C GLU A 244 -8.70 8.56 -8.89
N ILE A 245 -9.31 9.32 -9.79
CA ILE A 245 -9.06 10.77 -9.98
C ILE A 245 -9.21 11.57 -8.66
N ILE A 246 -10.22 11.24 -7.85
CA ILE A 246 -10.57 11.99 -6.63
C ILE A 246 -9.49 11.89 -5.56
N ASP A 247 -8.80 10.75 -5.48
CA ASP A 247 -7.78 10.49 -4.45
C ASP A 247 -6.41 10.98 -4.88
N GLN A 248 -6.12 10.92 -6.18
CA GLN A 248 -4.81 11.27 -6.71
C GLN A 248 -4.64 12.76 -7.03
N LEU A 249 -5.74 13.49 -7.28
CA LEU A 249 -5.68 14.91 -7.65
C LEU A 249 -6.01 15.87 -6.48
N PRO A 250 -5.15 16.87 -6.21
CA PRO A 250 -5.38 17.81 -5.13
C PRO A 250 -6.63 18.68 -5.35
N GLY A 251 -7.40 18.89 -4.28
CA GLY A 251 -8.47 19.89 -4.25
C GLY A 251 -9.84 19.44 -4.76
N LEU A 252 -10.00 18.20 -5.22
CA LEU A 252 -11.29 17.65 -5.71
C LEU A 252 -12.26 17.26 -4.59
N LYS A 253 -11.77 16.96 -3.37
CA LYS A 253 -12.61 16.59 -2.21
C LYS A 253 -13.35 17.75 -1.54
N LYS A 254 -13.03 19.00 -1.90
CA LYS A 254 -13.58 20.21 -1.26
C LYS A 254 -15.04 20.45 -1.70
N SER A 255 -15.95 20.65 -0.76
CA SER A 255 -17.36 21.02 -0.98
C SER A 255 -17.54 22.55 -1.07
N LYS A 256 -16.70 23.24 -1.84
CA LYS A 256 -16.77 24.70 -2.05
C LYS A 256 -16.63 25.04 -3.53
N LYS A 257 -17.41 26.03 -3.99
CA LYS A 257 -17.32 26.56 -5.35
C LYS A 257 -15.88 26.97 -5.66
N LEU A 258 -15.39 26.55 -6.83
CA LEU A 258 -14.08 26.94 -7.31
C LEU A 258 -14.06 28.43 -7.64
N THR A 259 -13.19 29.19 -6.98
CA THR A 259 -12.98 30.61 -7.29
C THR A 259 -11.89 30.78 -8.34
N SER A 260 -11.91 31.89 -9.07
CA SER A 260 -10.85 32.21 -10.05
C SER A 260 -9.46 32.34 -9.40
N GLY A 261 -9.40 32.94 -8.21
CA GLY A 261 -8.17 33.03 -7.41
C GLY A 261 -7.66 31.65 -6.99
N GLU A 262 -8.52 30.79 -6.43
CA GLU A 262 -8.12 29.43 -6.05
C GLU A 262 -7.65 28.61 -7.26
N TRP A 263 -8.29 28.78 -8.43
CA TRP A 263 -7.88 28.10 -9.65
C TRP A 263 -6.46 28.47 -10.08
N LYS A 264 -6.08 29.75 -9.97
CA LYS A 264 -4.73 30.23 -10.34
C LYS A 264 -3.63 29.52 -9.55
N ASP A 265 -3.88 29.24 -8.27
CA ASP A 265 -2.94 28.53 -7.39
C ASP A 265 -3.00 27.00 -7.57
N LEU A 266 -4.19 26.46 -7.89
CA LEU A 266 -4.43 25.03 -7.99
C LEU A 266 -3.97 24.44 -9.34
N GLN A 267 -4.16 25.17 -10.44
CA GLN A 267 -3.85 24.72 -11.80
C GLN A 267 -2.41 24.18 -11.96
N PRO A 268 -1.33 24.92 -11.61
CA PRO A 268 0.03 24.41 -11.83
C PRO A 268 0.32 23.14 -11.03
N ARG A 269 -0.29 22.99 -9.84
CA ARG A 269 -0.14 21.80 -9.00
C ARG A 269 -0.85 20.59 -9.59
N LEU A 270 -2.03 20.79 -10.19
CA LEU A 270 -2.75 19.73 -10.88
C LEU A 270 -1.98 19.25 -12.11
N LEU A 271 -1.49 20.17 -12.94
CA LEU A 271 -0.73 19.83 -14.15
C LEU A 271 0.56 19.09 -13.82
N ALA A 272 1.31 19.56 -12.81
CA ALA A 272 2.52 18.87 -12.37
C ALA A 272 2.23 17.44 -11.87
N ARG A 273 1.13 17.26 -11.11
CA ARG A 273 0.72 15.93 -10.64
C ARG A 273 0.28 15.02 -11.78
N LEU A 274 -0.44 15.54 -12.77
CA LEU A 274 -0.87 14.76 -13.94
C LEU A 274 0.31 14.30 -14.79
N GLU A 275 1.34 15.13 -14.98
CA GLU A 275 2.57 14.72 -15.67
C GLU A 275 3.34 13.64 -14.90
N GLU A 276 3.43 13.75 -13.58
CA GLU A 276 4.04 12.72 -12.72
C GLU A 276 3.29 11.38 -12.83
N LEU A 277 1.94 11.42 -12.78
CA LEU A 277 1.10 10.24 -12.95
C LEU A 277 1.23 9.64 -14.34
N ARG A 278 1.24 10.48 -15.39
CA ARG A 278 1.45 10.03 -16.77
C ARG A 278 2.81 9.36 -16.94
N ALA A 279 3.88 9.91 -16.37
CA ALA A 279 5.22 9.31 -16.42
C ALA A 279 5.24 7.94 -15.72
N THR A 280 4.58 7.83 -14.57
CA THR A 280 4.44 6.57 -13.82
C THR A 280 3.66 5.53 -14.63
N TYR A 281 2.50 5.92 -15.15
CA TYR A 281 1.65 5.08 -16.00
C TYR A 281 2.41 4.57 -17.23
N ILE A 282 3.12 5.44 -17.96
CA ILE A 282 3.94 5.04 -19.10
C ILE A 282 5.03 4.04 -18.68
N SER A 283 5.66 4.24 -17.53
CA SER A 283 6.67 3.31 -16.99
C SER A 283 6.08 1.94 -16.66
N GLU A 284 4.91 1.91 -16.03
CA GLU A 284 4.21 0.66 -15.70
C GLU A 284 3.77 -0.09 -16.96
N GLN A 285 3.18 0.62 -17.94
CA GLN A 285 2.80 0.03 -19.22
C GLN A 285 4.01 -0.54 -20.00
N ARG A 286 5.17 0.11 -19.90
CA ARG A 286 6.42 -0.43 -20.46
C ARG A 286 6.81 -1.74 -19.79
N MET A 287 6.74 -1.81 -18.46
CA MET A 287 7.06 -3.03 -17.71
C MET A 287 6.08 -4.16 -18.03
N LEU A 288 4.78 -3.87 -18.15
CA LEU A 288 3.79 -4.87 -18.54
C LEU A 288 4.09 -5.47 -19.92
N ARG A 289 4.49 -4.66 -20.90
CA ARG A 289 4.91 -5.17 -22.21
C ARG A 289 6.15 -6.08 -22.14
N VAL A 290 7.11 -5.76 -21.29
CA VAL A 290 8.29 -6.62 -21.07
C VAL A 290 7.86 -7.94 -20.43
N VAL A 291 6.92 -7.91 -19.47
CA VAL A 291 6.34 -9.11 -18.84
C VAL A 291 5.64 -9.98 -19.87
N ASP A 292 4.76 -9.43 -20.70
CA ASP A 292 4.02 -10.19 -21.71
C ASP A 292 4.97 -10.85 -22.73
N ARG A 293 5.98 -10.11 -23.20
CA ARG A 293 6.97 -10.64 -24.13
C ARG A 293 7.88 -11.68 -23.49
N TRP A 294 8.24 -11.49 -22.23
CA TRP A 294 9.00 -12.49 -21.48
C TRP A 294 8.21 -13.79 -21.32
N LEU A 295 6.93 -13.71 -20.93
CA LEU A 295 6.08 -14.89 -20.80
C LEU A 295 5.97 -15.63 -22.13
N SER A 296 5.74 -14.91 -23.24
CA SER A 296 5.69 -15.53 -24.56
C SER A 296 7.04 -16.14 -24.97
N PHE A 297 8.16 -15.52 -24.64
CA PHE A 297 9.49 -16.09 -24.91
C PHE A 297 9.74 -17.33 -24.05
N ASN A 298 9.35 -17.28 -22.78
CA ASN A 298 9.48 -18.38 -21.83
C ASN A 298 8.69 -19.61 -22.30
N ASP A 299 7.44 -19.44 -22.73
CA ASP A 299 6.64 -20.54 -23.26
C ASP A 299 7.30 -21.22 -24.48
N SER A 300 7.84 -20.41 -25.41
CA SER A 300 8.57 -20.94 -26.58
C SER A 300 9.90 -21.59 -26.20
N PHE A 301 10.62 -21.03 -25.22
CA PHE A 301 11.88 -21.58 -24.72
C PHE A 301 11.67 -22.90 -23.98
N ASP A 302 10.67 -22.97 -23.09
CA ASP A 302 10.31 -24.19 -22.36
C ASP A 302 9.89 -25.30 -23.33
N SER A 303 9.09 -24.96 -24.34
CA SER A 303 8.74 -25.90 -25.42
C SER A 303 9.98 -26.42 -26.18
N TRP A 304 10.98 -25.56 -26.39
CA TRP A 304 12.25 -25.97 -26.98
C TRP A 304 13.04 -26.89 -26.04
N VAL A 305 13.14 -26.57 -24.74
CA VAL A 305 13.83 -27.39 -23.73
C VAL A 305 13.20 -28.78 -23.65
N GLU A 306 11.88 -28.88 -23.62
CA GLU A 306 11.14 -30.16 -23.59
C GLU A 306 11.38 -31.01 -24.84
N SER A 307 11.74 -30.39 -25.97
CA SER A 307 12.07 -31.10 -27.21
C SER A 307 13.50 -31.63 -27.25
N GLN A 308 14.37 -31.24 -26.31
CA GLN A 308 15.76 -31.70 -26.25
C GLN A 308 15.88 -33.04 -25.54
N SER A 309 16.83 -33.87 -25.98
CA SER A 309 17.15 -35.18 -25.37
C SER A 309 18.30 -35.14 -24.37
N MET A 310 18.96 -33.98 -24.21
CA MET A 310 20.12 -33.79 -23.36
C MET A 310 19.73 -33.45 -21.92
N GLU A 311 20.62 -33.72 -20.96
CA GLU A 311 20.39 -33.33 -19.57
C GLU A 311 20.35 -31.80 -19.40
N SER A 312 19.48 -31.32 -18.51
CA SER A 312 19.11 -29.90 -18.41
C SER A 312 20.29 -28.96 -18.11
N TYR A 313 21.33 -29.43 -17.41
CA TYR A 313 22.50 -28.59 -17.12
C TYR A 313 23.40 -28.39 -18.34
N TRP A 314 23.31 -29.21 -19.38
CA TRP A 314 24.02 -28.97 -20.63
C TRP A 314 23.35 -27.88 -21.48
N LEU A 315 22.06 -27.66 -21.27
CA LEU A 315 21.28 -26.66 -21.97
C LEU A 315 21.56 -25.25 -21.42
N PRO A 316 21.46 -24.20 -22.25
CA PRO A 316 21.37 -22.82 -21.76
C PRO A 316 20.15 -22.66 -20.85
N LYS A 317 20.22 -21.65 -19.98
CA LYS A 317 19.05 -21.13 -19.28
C LYS A 317 18.40 -20.11 -20.20
N ILE A 318 17.12 -19.83 -19.96
CA ILE A 318 16.34 -18.87 -20.72
C ILE A 318 17.06 -17.52 -20.88
N ILE A 319 17.66 -17.02 -19.79
CA ILE A 319 18.34 -15.73 -19.76
C ILE A 319 19.56 -15.67 -20.70
N ASP A 320 20.23 -16.79 -20.93
CA ASP A 320 21.40 -16.85 -21.79
C ASP A 320 21.03 -16.58 -23.25
N ILE A 321 19.85 -17.06 -23.67
CA ILE A 321 19.33 -16.88 -25.03
C ILE A 321 18.55 -15.58 -25.16
N ALA A 322 17.77 -15.21 -24.13
CA ALA A 322 17.03 -13.95 -24.10
C ALA A 322 17.96 -12.73 -24.20
N ALA A 323 19.20 -12.83 -23.69
CA ALA A 323 20.20 -11.76 -23.77
C ALA A 323 20.87 -11.61 -25.14
N LEU A 324 20.67 -12.54 -26.09
CA LEU A 324 21.23 -12.45 -27.44
C LEU A 324 20.31 -11.66 -28.38
N GLU A 325 20.89 -11.02 -29.39
CA GLU A 325 20.09 -10.44 -30.47
C GLU A 325 19.52 -11.53 -31.40
N PRO A 326 18.28 -11.38 -31.91
CA PRO A 326 17.39 -10.21 -31.76
C PRO A 326 16.51 -10.25 -30.49
N TYR A 327 16.56 -11.31 -29.69
CA TYR A 327 15.66 -11.52 -28.55
C TYR A 327 15.79 -10.44 -27.49
N ARG A 328 17.02 -9.99 -27.22
CA ARG A 328 17.30 -8.95 -26.23
C ARG A 328 16.52 -7.68 -26.51
N SER A 329 16.63 -7.17 -27.74
CA SER A 329 15.91 -5.97 -28.17
C SER A 329 14.39 -6.18 -28.14
N ILE A 330 13.92 -7.35 -28.59
CA ILE A 330 12.48 -7.64 -28.64
C ILE A 330 11.88 -7.72 -27.23
N VAL A 331 12.50 -8.47 -26.34
CA VAL A 331 11.99 -8.78 -24.99
C VAL A 331 12.18 -7.59 -24.04
N PHE A 332 13.41 -7.04 -23.96
CA PHE A 332 13.77 -6.05 -22.93
C PHE A 332 13.73 -4.61 -23.41
N MET A 333 13.74 -4.34 -24.73
CA MET A 333 13.72 -2.99 -25.29
C MET A 333 12.47 -2.75 -26.14
N PRO A 334 11.27 -2.58 -25.54
CA PRO A 334 10.12 -2.16 -26.33
C PRO A 334 10.43 -0.80 -26.97
N ALA A 335 10.47 -0.78 -28.31
CA ALA A 335 10.41 0.45 -29.09
C ALA A 335 9.26 1.30 -28.53
N TRP A 336 9.51 2.59 -28.31
CA TRP A 336 8.60 3.48 -27.58
C TRP A 336 7.19 3.54 -28.16
N ASP A 337 7.04 3.16 -29.44
CA ASP A 337 5.83 3.33 -30.24
C ASP A 337 5.35 2.03 -30.93
N ALA A 338 5.89 0.86 -30.58
CA ALA A 338 5.45 -0.40 -31.20
C ALA A 338 4.15 -0.90 -30.54
N ASP A 339 3.02 -0.62 -31.20
CA ASP A 339 1.67 -1.08 -30.85
C ASP A 339 1.48 -2.61 -30.82
N ASP A 340 2.49 -3.39 -31.22
CA ASP A 340 2.39 -4.84 -31.29
C ASP A 340 2.73 -5.49 -29.95
N THR A 341 1.69 -5.89 -29.23
CA THR A 341 1.75 -6.60 -27.95
C THR A 341 2.01 -8.10 -28.14
N THR A 342 1.71 -8.65 -29.31
CA THR A 342 1.83 -10.08 -29.60
C THR A 342 3.04 -10.38 -30.45
N VAL A 343 4.17 -10.67 -29.79
CA VAL A 343 5.36 -11.18 -30.47
C VAL A 343 5.35 -12.69 -30.42
N PHE A 344 5.48 -13.34 -31.58
CA PHE A 344 5.65 -14.79 -31.66
C PHE A 344 7.14 -15.15 -31.76
N PHE A 345 7.59 -16.08 -30.91
CA PHE A 345 8.96 -16.60 -30.95
C PHE A 345 8.99 -17.99 -31.59
N ASP A 346 9.63 -18.08 -32.76
CA ASP A 346 9.78 -19.35 -33.48
C ASP A 346 10.81 -20.27 -32.78
N ILE A 347 10.37 -21.48 -32.43
CA ILE A 347 11.18 -22.52 -31.78
C ILE A 347 12.43 -22.87 -32.60
N ASN A 348 12.34 -22.89 -33.94
CA ASN A 348 13.50 -23.23 -34.77
C ASN A 348 14.58 -22.14 -34.72
N SER A 349 14.18 -20.89 -34.51
CA SER A 349 15.10 -19.77 -34.34
C SER A 349 15.79 -19.85 -32.97
N ILE A 350 15.03 -20.20 -31.92
CA ILE A 350 15.58 -20.47 -30.58
C ILE A 350 16.58 -21.62 -30.64
N ASP A 351 16.25 -22.71 -31.33
CA ASP A 351 17.14 -23.86 -31.50
C ASP A 351 18.48 -23.49 -32.13
N ARG A 352 18.46 -22.68 -33.21
CA ARG A 352 19.69 -22.19 -33.85
C ARG A 352 20.53 -21.33 -32.91
N ALA A 353 19.89 -20.42 -32.17
CA ALA A 353 20.57 -19.56 -31.21
C ALA A 353 21.20 -20.37 -30.06
N ALA A 354 20.44 -21.30 -29.48
CA ALA A 354 20.91 -22.18 -28.41
C ALA A 354 22.06 -23.09 -28.86
N LYS A 355 21.97 -23.69 -30.05
CA LYS A 355 23.06 -24.51 -30.61
C LYS A 355 24.33 -23.70 -30.85
N THR A 356 24.18 -22.46 -31.32
CA THR A 356 25.33 -21.55 -31.52
C THR A 356 25.97 -21.20 -30.19
N TRP A 357 25.17 -20.79 -29.21
CA TRP A 357 25.62 -20.48 -27.85
C TRP A 357 26.34 -21.67 -27.18
N MET A 358 25.77 -22.89 -27.28
CA MET A 358 26.38 -24.10 -26.70
C MET A 358 27.71 -24.42 -27.36
N ARG A 359 27.82 -24.20 -28.68
CA ARG A 359 29.06 -24.39 -29.42
C ARG A 359 30.13 -23.41 -28.98
N GLU A 360 29.82 -22.13 -28.90
CA GLU A 360 30.77 -21.09 -28.45
C GLU A 360 31.26 -21.36 -27.02
N ARG A 361 30.36 -21.76 -26.12
CA ARG A 361 30.73 -22.24 -24.78
C ARG A 361 31.70 -23.42 -24.84
N ASN A 362 31.37 -24.45 -25.62
CA ASN A 362 32.19 -25.65 -25.72
C ASN A 362 33.56 -25.35 -26.35
N ASP A 363 33.62 -24.47 -27.36
CA ASP A 363 34.85 -24.02 -28.01
C ASP A 363 35.75 -23.28 -27.00
N PHE A 364 35.16 -22.43 -26.16
CA PHE A 364 35.87 -21.77 -25.06
C PHE A 364 36.44 -22.80 -24.07
N LEU A 365 35.61 -23.70 -23.54
CA LEU A 365 36.06 -24.73 -22.59
C LEU A 365 37.14 -25.63 -23.19
N PHE A 366 37.01 -25.99 -24.48
CA PHE A 366 38.03 -26.74 -25.21
C PHE A 366 39.32 -25.93 -25.37
N SER A 367 39.24 -24.62 -25.61
CA SER A 367 40.41 -23.75 -25.76
C SER A 367 41.30 -23.69 -24.51
N LEU A 368 40.72 -23.89 -23.32
CA LEU A 368 41.46 -23.95 -22.05
C LEU A 368 42.31 -25.22 -21.93
N ILE A 369 42.00 -26.28 -22.69
CA ILE A 369 42.70 -27.57 -22.61
C ILE A 369 44.07 -27.47 -23.34
N PRO A 370 45.18 -27.94 -22.71
CA PRO A 370 46.48 -28.02 -23.35
C PRO A 370 46.47 -28.73 -24.70
N THR A 371 47.29 -28.24 -25.64
CA THR A 371 47.30 -28.67 -27.05
C THR A 371 47.57 -30.17 -27.22
N ASP A 372 48.43 -30.76 -26.39
CA ASP A 372 48.74 -32.18 -26.41
C ASP A 372 47.55 -33.05 -25.99
N ILE A 373 46.77 -32.61 -24.99
CA ILE A 373 45.55 -33.27 -24.55
C ILE A 373 44.44 -33.09 -25.59
N ARG A 374 44.26 -31.88 -26.14
CA ARG A 374 43.32 -31.64 -27.24
C ARG A 374 43.55 -32.56 -28.44
N ASN A 375 44.82 -32.76 -28.82
CA ASN A 375 45.17 -33.67 -29.92
C ASN A 375 44.78 -35.13 -29.63
N LYS A 376 44.79 -35.56 -28.36
CA LYS A 376 44.31 -36.89 -27.96
C LYS A 376 42.78 -36.94 -28.03
N LEU A 377 42.10 -35.92 -27.48
CA LEU A 377 40.63 -35.83 -27.50
C LEU A 377 40.08 -35.81 -28.93
N ASN A 378 40.71 -35.09 -29.86
CA ASN A 378 40.33 -35.06 -31.27
C ASN A 378 40.35 -36.43 -31.97
N ARG A 379 41.03 -37.44 -31.41
CA ARG A 379 41.04 -38.81 -31.97
C ARG A 379 39.87 -39.66 -31.50
N VAL A 380 39.28 -39.31 -30.35
CA VAL A 380 38.18 -40.05 -29.70
C VAL A 380 36.86 -39.28 -29.72
N ALA A 381 36.89 -37.99 -30.03
CA ALA A 381 35.71 -37.13 -30.04
C ALA A 381 34.78 -37.45 -31.22
N GLN A 382 33.49 -37.32 -30.94
CA GLN A 382 32.44 -37.38 -31.95
C GLN A 382 32.28 -36.00 -32.62
N THR A 383 31.64 -36.00 -33.78
CA THR A 383 31.24 -34.77 -34.47
C THR A 383 29.72 -34.69 -34.53
N ASP A 384 29.18 -33.47 -34.48
CA ASP A 384 27.76 -33.22 -34.71
C ASP A 384 27.38 -33.44 -36.18
N ASP A 385 26.09 -33.32 -36.49
CA ASP A 385 25.54 -33.47 -37.85
C ASP A 385 26.12 -32.45 -38.85
N GLU A 386 26.74 -31.36 -38.36
CA GLU A 386 27.44 -30.34 -39.14
C GLU A 386 28.95 -30.63 -39.27
N GLY A 387 29.43 -31.77 -38.76
CA GLY A 387 30.82 -32.16 -38.77
C GLY A 387 31.71 -31.40 -37.79
N LYS A 388 31.13 -30.72 -36.79
CA LYS A 388 31.85 -29.95 -35.78
C LYS A 388 32.14 -30.79 -34.54
N PHE A 389 33.27 -30.49 -33.90
CA PHE A 389 33.74 -31.20 -32.71
C PHE A 389 32.73 -31.10 -31.57
N ILE A 390 32.34 -32.24 -31.01
CA ILE A 390 31.57 -32.31 -29.76
C ILE A 390 32.56 -32.58 -28.63
N LEU A 391 32.61 -31.67 -27.65
CA LEU A 391 33.38 -31.86 -26.45
C LEU A 391 32.88 -33.11 -25.72
N PRO A 392 33.69 -34.17 -25.56
CA PRO A 392 33.24 -35.41 -24.96
C PRO A 392 33.00 -35.21 -23.46
N ASP A 393 31.92 -35.79 -22.94
CA ASP A 393 31.61 -35.78 -21.51
C ASP A 393 32.47 -36.81 -20.78
N LEU A 394 33.77 -36.50 -20.65
CA LEU A 394 34.72 -37.36 -19.93
C LEU A 394 34.88 -36.85 -18.50
N ALA A 395 34.71 -37.75 -17.52
CA ALA A 395 34.85 -37.40 -16.11
C ALA A 395 36.25 -36.86 -15.76
N CYS A 396 37.29 -37.22 -16.51
CA CYS A 396 38.65 -36.76 -16.25
C CYS A 396 38.91 -35.31 -16.69
N LEU A 397 38.02 -34.68 -17.46
CA LEU A 397 38.17 -33.27 -17.87
C LEU A 397 37.85 -32.35 -16.70
N LEU A 398 38.90 -32.01 -15.96
CA LEU A 398 38.84 -31.25 -14.72
C LEU A 398 39.40 -29.84 -14.91
N PHE A 399 38.68 -28.87 -14.38
CA PHE A 399 39.03 -27.46 -14.38
C PHE A 399 39.14 -26.97 -12.95
N SER A 400 39.85 -25.87 -12.74
CA SER A 400 39.94 -25.23 -11.44
C SER A 400 39.80 -23.72 -11.59
N LYS A 401 39.51 -23.09 -10.46
CA LYS A 401 39.62 -21.63 -10.33
C LYS A 401 41.04 -21.27 -9.90
N PRO A 402 41.54 -20.07 -10.22
CA PRO A 402 42.85 -19.63 -9.78
C PRO A 402 42.80 -19.48 -8.27
N LYS A 403 43.84 -19.96 -7.59
CA LYS A 403 43.90 -19.99 -6.13
C LYS A 403 43.75 -18.58 -5.52
N LYS A 404 42.58 -18.26 -4.97
CA LYS A 404 42.36 -17.04 -4.18
C LYS A 404 42.54 -17.32 -2.69
N GLY A 405 43.66 -16.87 -2.13
CA GLY A 405 43.93 -16.94 -0.68
C GLY A 405 44.38 -18.31 -0.19
N ARG A 406 43.89 -18.74 0.99
CA ARG A 406 44.33 -19.97 1.68
C ARG A 406 43.48 -21.20 1.34
N HIS A 407 42.49 -21.08 0.48
CA HIS A 407 41.67 -22.22 0.06
C HIS A 407 42.48 -23.19 -0.81
N LEU A 408 42.19 -24.49 -0.69
CA LEU A 408 42.75 -25.52 -1.56
C LEU A 408 42.16 -25.37 -2.96
N GLU A 409 42.89 -25.84 -3.96
CA GLU A 409 42.40 -25.83 -5.34
C GLU A 409 41.37 -26.94 -5.51
N GLU A 410 40.13 -26.61 -5.86
CA GLU A 410 39.09 -27.61 -6.06
C GLU A 410 38.93 -27.92 -7.56
N PRO A 411 39.04 -29.20 -7.97
CA PRO A 411 38.75 -29.59 -9.33
C PRO A 411 37.24 -29.70 -9.57
N TYR A 412 36.78 -29.14 -10.68
CA TYR A 412 35.39 -29.16 -11.15
C TYR A 412 35.31 -29.90 -12.47
N THR A 413 34.29 -30.76 -12.62
CA THR A 413 33.98 -31.41 -13.89
C THR A 413 33.30 -30.42 -14.85
N LEU A 414 33.24 -30.76 -16.14
CA LEU A 414 32.44 -29.99 -17.11
C LEU A 414 30.98 -29.86 -16.68
N ALA A 415 30.39 -30.94 -16.18
CA ALA A 415 29.01 -30.93 -15.68
C ALA A 415 28.84 -29.97 -14.48
N ASP A 416 29.81 -29.94 -13.56
CA ASP A 416 29.77 -29.01 -12.41
C ASP A 416 29.80 -27.55 -12.86
N ILE A 417 30.66 -27.23 -13.84
CA ILE A 417 30.79 -25.89 -14.41
C ILE A 417 29.46 -25.47 -15.05
N CYS A 418 28.86 -26.33 -15.87
CA CYS A 418 27.59 -26.04 -16.55
C CYS A 418 26.40 -25.97 -15.57
N ARG A 419 26.35 -26.86 -14.58
CA ARG A 419 25.26 -26.95 -13.59
C ARG A 419 25.28 -25.79 -12.61
N HIS A 420 26.43 -25.52 -12.03
CA HIS A 420 26.55 -24.52 -10.97
C HIS A 420 26.87 -23.14 -11.51
N ARG A 421 27.30 -23.02 -12.78
CA ARG A 421 27.71 -21.77 -13.46
C ARG A 421 28.69 -20.93 -12.64
N LEU A 422 29.27 -21.53 -11.60
CA LEU A 422 30.18 -20.96 -10.63
C LEU A 422 29.70 -19.60 -10.05
N VAL A 423 28.39 -19.47 -9.79
CA VAL A 423 27.56 -18.29 -9.43
C VAL A 423 28.14 -17.30 -8.39
N GLU A 424 29.09 -17.69 -7.54
CA GLU A 424 29.60 -16.83 -6.45
C GLU A 424 30.25 -15.50 -6.91
N TRP A 425 30.58 -15.30 -8.19
CA TRP A 425 31.20 -14.06 -8.70
C TRP A 425 30.28 -13.14 -9.49
N GLU A 426 29.06 -13.55 -9.80
CA GLU A 426 28.13 -12.73 -10.57
C GLU A 426 27.70 -11.46 -9.83
N ALA A 427 27.71 -11.45 -8.50
CA ALA A 427 27.26 -10.32 -7.69
C ALA A 427 28.21 -9.10 -7.69
N ASN A 428 29.47 -9.24 -8.14
CA ASN A 428 30.49 -8.19 -8.05
C ASN A 428 31.16 -7.82 -9.39
N MET A 429 30.73 -8.41 -10.51
CA MET A 429 31.31 -8.09 -11.82
C MET A 429 30.73 -6.79 -12.40
N PRO A 430 31.53 -6.00 -13.15
CA PRO A 430 31.02 -4.83 -13.88
C PRO A 430 29.98 -5.29 -14.92
N GLU A 431 28.72 -4.88 -14.74
CA GLU A 431 27.65 -5.12 -15.71
C GLU A 431 27.71 -4.05 -16.81
N SER A 432 27.55 -4.46 -18.08
CA SER A 432 27.32 -3.50 -19.15
C SER A 432 26.00 -2.75 -18.92
N GLU A 433 25.81 -1.60 -19.56
CA GLU A 433 24.53 -0.87 -19.47
C GLU A 433 23.34 -1.74 -19.94
N GLU A 434 23.59 -2.66 -20.86
CA GLU A 434 22.60 -3.60 -21.39
C GLU A 434 22.26 -4.70 -20.38
N ASP A 435 23.26 -5.24 -19.67
CA ASP A 435 23.04 -6.22 -18.60
C ASP A 435 22.25 -5.61 -17.43
N GLN A 436 22.51 -4.35 -17.10
CA GLN A 436 21.81 -3.64 -16.02
C GLN A 436 20.31 -3.52 -16.31
N GLN A 437 19.94 -3.30 -17.57
CA GLN A 437 18.53 -3.23 -18.00
C GLN A 437 17.84 -4.59 -17.85
N ILE A 438 18.51 -5.66 -18.29
CA ILE A 438 18.01 -7.03 -18.16
C ILE A 438 17.85 -7.39 -16.68
N HIS A 439 18.87 -7.13 -15.86
CA HIS A 439 18.84 -7.41 -14.43
C HIS A 439 17.77 -6.58 -13.70
N PHE A 440 17.57 -5.31 -14.08
CA PHE A 440 16.46 -4.50 -13.59
C PHE A 440 15.11 -5.13 -13.93
N ALA A 441 14.92 -5.57 -15.18
CA ALA A 441 13.67 -6.21 -15.59
C ALA A 441 13.43 -7.52 -14.81
N MET A 442 14.44 -8.39 -14.71
CA MET A 442 14.38 -9.65 -13.95
C MET A 442 13.99 -9.42 -12.49
N ARG A 443 14.60 -8.43 -11.82
CA ARG A 443 14.28 -8.06 -10.44
C ARG A 443 12.86 -7.51 -10.26
N ASN A 444 12.28 -6.93 -11.30
CA ASN A 444 10.98 -6.26 -11.26
C ASN A 444 9.84 -7.07 -11.93
N GLY A 445 9.96 -8.40 -11.98
CA GLY A 445 8.77 -9.26 -12.09
C GLY A 445 8.66 -10.17 -13.31
N ILE A 446 9.73 -10.36 -14.09
CA ILE A 446 9.71 -11.33 -15.21
C ILE A 446 10.40 -12.66 -14.89
N GLY A 447 11.33 -12.72 -13.94
CA GLY A 447 12.08 -13.96 -13.67
C GLY A 447 12.70 -14.01 -12.27
N SER A 448 13.66 -14.91 -12.09
CA SER A 448 14.42 -14.98 -10.84
C SER A 448 15.36 -13.77 -10.73
N PRO A 449 15.38 -13.04 -9.59
CA PRO A 449 16.26 -11.90 -9.40
C PRO A 449 17.75 -12.28 -9.33
N TYR A 450 18.06 -13.59 -9.28
CA TYR A 450 19.42 -14.12 -9.21
C TYR A 450 19.88 -14.70 -10.55
N GLU A 451 19.02 -14.74 -11.58
CA GLU A 451 19.42 -15.23 -12.89
C GLU A 451 20.15 -14.15 -13.68
N ARG A 452 21.28 -14.54 -14.26
CA ARG A 452 22.07 -13.69 -15.13
C ARG A 452 22.55 -14.48 -16.35
N PRO A 453 22.79 -13.79 -17.48
CA PRO A 453 23.43 -14.43 -18.63
C PRO A 453 24.80 -14.95 -18.21
N TRP A 454 25.07 -16.23 -18.48
CA TRP A 454 26.36 -16.81 -18.16
C TRP A 454 27.43 -16.27 -19.11
N LYS A 455 28.40 -15.53 -18.57
CA LYS A 455 29.54 -14.96 -19.33
C LYS A 455 30.83 -15.69 -19.00
N TRP A 456 31.04 -16.84 -19.65
CA TRP A 456 32.17 -17.72 -19.38
C TRP A 456 33.51 -17.24 -19.97
N ASP A 457 33.47 -16.39 -20.99
CA ASP A 457 34.62 -15.90 -21.76
C ASP A 457 35.22 -14.60 -21.24
N LEU A 458 34.68 -14.05 -20.14
CA LEU A 458 35.25 -12.87 -19.49
C LEU A 458 36.61 -13.20 -18.87
N ASP A 459 37.61 -12.36 -19.16
CA ASP A 459 38.98 -12.49 -18.64
C ASP A 459 39.03 -12.66 -17.10
N ASP A 460 38.09 -12.04 -16.38
CA ASP A 460 38.00 -12.11 -14.91
C ASP A 460 37.34 -13.40 -14.36
N PHE A 461 36.71 -14.23 -15.21
CA PHE A 461 36.08 -15.49 -14.81
C PHE A 461 37.12 -16.52 -14.29
N GLY A 462 38.35 -16.45 -14.81
CA GLY A 462 39.54 -17.15 -14.28
C GLY A 462 39.48 -18.67 -14.34
N LEU A 463 38.56 -19.27 -15.10
CA LEU A 463 38.50 -20.72 -15.23
C LEU A 463 39.72 -21.25 -15.99
N GLU A 464 40.43 -22.22 -15.43
CA GLU A 464 41.62 -22.82 -16.02
C GLU A 464 41.52 -24.34 -16.08
N PHE A 465 42.17 -24.98 -17.06
CA PHE A 465 42.22 -26.44 -17.13
C PHE A 465 43.21 -27.00 -16.11
N ASN A 466 42.75 -27.90 -15.24
CA ASN A 466 43.57 -28.47 -14.20
C ASN A 466 44.32 -29.71 -14.70
N THR A 467 45.50 -29.49 -15.25
CA THR A 467 46.32 -30.57 -15.84
C THR A 467 46.75 -31.61 -14.79
N ARG A 468 47.03 -31.19 -13.55
CA ARG A 468 47.37 -32.13 -12.48
C ARG A 468 46.19 -33.03 -12.13
N ALA A 469 45.01 -32.43 -11.92
CA ALA A 469 43.79 -33.16 -11.61
C ALA A 469 43.41 -34.12 -12.75
N TYR A 470 43.58 -33.69 -14.01
CA TYR A 470 43.36 -34.54 -15.19
C TYR A 470 44.17 -35.84 -15.10
N TYR A 471 45.50 -35.77 -14.96
CA TYR A 471 46.33 -36.98 -14.90
C TYR A 471 46.06 -37.84 -13.68
N VAL A 472 45.84 -37.24 -12.51
CA VAL A 472 45.47 -37.97 -11.30
C VAL A 472 44.13 -38.70 -11.48
N ALA A 473 43.13 -38.06 -12.10
CA ALA A 473 41.86 -38.71 -12.41
C ALA A 473 42.05 -39.89 -13.37
N GLN A 474 42.95 -39.79 -14.35
CA GLN A 474 43.28 -40.92 -15.23
C GLN A 474 43.88 -42.11 -14.46
N GLU A 475 44.80 -41.85 -13.52
CA GLU A 475 45.35 -42.90 -12.64
C GLU A 475 44.25 -43.56 -11.79
N VAL A 476 43.36 -42.75 -11.21
CA VAL A 476 42.22 -43.24 -10.41
C VAL A 476 41.34 -44.16 -11.26
N PHE A 477 40.97 -43.74 -12.47
CA PHE A 477 40.11 -44.54 -13.34
C PHE A 477 40.80 -45.83 -13.79
N GLN A 478 42.08 -45.78 -14.17
CA GLN A 478 42.84 -46.97 -14.51
C GLN A 478 42.94 -47.96 -13.34
N PHE A 479 43.16 -47.44 -12.12
CA PHE A 479 43.17 -48.26 -10.90
C PHE A 479 41.83 -48.94 -10.64
N LEU A 480 40.72 -48.28 -10.96
CA LEU A 480 39.37 -48.85 -10.90
C LEU A 480 39.04 -49.78 -12.08
N GLY A 481 39.98 -50.00 -12.99
CA GLY A 481 39.80 -50.82 -14.18
C GLY A 481 38.95 -50.17 -15.27
N LEU A 482 38.80 -48.84 -15.23
CA LEU A 482 38.02 -48.06 -16.18
C LEU A 482 38.95 -47.36 -17.20
N ASP A 483 38.46 -47.17 -18.42
CA ASP A 483 39.20 -46.41 -19.46
C ASP A 483 38.96 -44.90 -19.30
N PRO A 484 39.99 -44.09 -18.97
CA PRO A 484 39.83 -42.65 -18.77
C PRO A 484 39.31 -41.88 -20.00
N PHE A 485 39.38 -42.47 -21.19
CA PHE A 485 38.93 -41.85 -22.44
C PHE A 485 37.50 -42.24 -22.84
N THR A 486 36.80 -43.03 -22.03
CA THR A 486 35.39 -43.41 -22.29
C THR A 486 34.46 -43.18 -21.11
N VAL A 487 34.98 -43.03 -19.89
CA VAL A 487 34.18 -42.87 -18.66
C VAL A 487 33.54 -41.49 -18.60
N SER A 488 32.21 -41.45 -18.53
CA SER A 488 31.42 -40.25 -18.26
C SER A 488 31.28 -39.98 -16.76
N LEU A 489 30.80 -38.79 -16.40
CA LEU A 489 30.54 -38.46 -15.00
C LEU A 489 29.49 -39.41 -14.38
N SER A 490 28.42 -39.70 -15.12
CA SER A 490 27.36 -40.60 -14.67
C SER A 490 27.89 -42.01 -14.40
N ASP A 491 28.78 -42.52 -15.27
CA ASP A 491 29.39 -43.86 -15.09
C ASP A 491 30.17 -43.98 -13.77
N ILE A 492 30.91 -42.93 -13.38
CA ILE A 492 31.74 -42.95 -12.18
C ILE A 492 30.97 -42.56 -10.91
N GLU A 493 29.90 -41.78 -11.02
CA GLU A 493 29.04 -41.42 -9.88
C GLU A 493 28.19 -42.60 -9.38
N GLU A 494 27.80 -43.51 -10.28
CA GLU A 494 27.15 -44.77 -9.90
C GLU A 494 28.13 -45.80 -9.29
N TYR A 495 29.44 -45.58 -9.47
CA TYR A 495 30.47 -46.48 -8.97
C TYR A 495 30.60 -46.36 -7.46
N HIS A 496 30.32 -47.44 -6.73
CA HIS A 496 30.51 -47.48 -5.27
C HIS A 496 31.99 -47.50 -4.92
N LEU A 497 32.46 -46.41 -4.31
CA LEU A 497 33.86 -46.26 -3.88
C LEU A 497 33.97 -46.37 -2.36
N ASP A 498 34.84 -47.27 -1.89
CA ASP A 498 35.33 -47.31 -0.52
C ASP A 498 36.86 -47.41 -0.58
N MET A 499 37.50 -46.25 -0.71
CA MET A 499 38.94 -46.14 -0.86
C MET A 499 39.57 -45.40 0.30
N SER A 500 40.68 -45.92 0.80
CA SER A 500 41.44 -45.32 1.89
C SER A 500 42.89 -45.10 1.49
N CYS A 501 43.42 -43.92 1.82
CA CYS A 501 44.82 -43.60 1.59
C CYS A 501 45.70 -44.34 2.61
N VAL A 502 46.60 -45.21 2.11
CA VAL A 502 47.49 -46.04 2.92
C VAL A 502 48.50 -45.19 3.70
N GLY A 503 49.01 -44.11 3.08
CA GLY A 503 49.93 -43.17 3.71
C GLY A 503 49.31 -42.44 4.92
N CYS A 504 48.16 -41.80 4.72
CA CYS A 504 47.46 -41.10 5.81
C CYS A 504 46.94 -42.06 6.90
N PHE A 505 46.55 -43.29 6.54
CA PHE A 505 46.18 -44.32 7.51
C PHE A 505 47.33 -44.69 8.45
N ARG A 506 48.59 -44.66 7.97
CA ARG A 506 49.78 -44.99 8.78
C ARG A 506 50.25 -43.87 9.70
N TYR A 507 50.11 -42.60 9.29
CA TYR A 507 50.73 -41.46 9.99
C TYR A 507 49.78 -40.66 10.89
N SER A 508 48.47 -40.67 10.62
CA SER A 508 47.47 -39.95 11.42
C SER A 508 46.53 -40.95 12.08
N GLY A 509 46.67 -41.16 13.39
CA GLY A 509 45.78 -42.02 14.21
C GLY A 509 44.31 -41.56 14.31
N CYS A 510 43.84 -40.77 13.35
CA CYS A 510 42.43 -40.44 13.13
C CYS A 510 41.95 -41.29 11.95
N PHE A 511 40.90 -42.10 12.16
CA PHE A 511 40.12 -42.84 11.17
C PHE A 511 40.51 -42.49 9.73
N GLY A 512 41.30 -43.35 9.07
CA GLY A 512 41.67 -43.13 7.67
C GLY A 512 40.41 -42.79 6.90
N ARG A 513 40.36 -41.57 6.35
CA ARG A 513 39.16 -41.09 5.67
C ARG A 513 38.89 -42.09 4.55
N VAL A 514 37.74 -42.74 4.64
CA VAL A 514 37.18 -43.47 3.52
C VAL A 514 36.66 -42.41 2.57
N HIS A 515 37.24 -42.36 1.39
CA HIS A 515 36.78 -41.49 0.31
C HIS A 515 35.74 -42.28 -0.49
N THR A 516 34.50 -41.79 -0.44
CA THR A 516 33.35 -42.40 -1.13
C THR A 516 33.04 -41.75 -2.47
N ARG A 517 33.83 -40.75 -2.88
CA ARG A 517 33.71 -40.05 -4.15
C ARG A 517 35.08 -39.97 -4.80
N TRP A 518 35.16 -40.28 -6.09
CA TRP A 518 36.41 -40.25 -6.86
C TRP A 518 37.04 -38.86 -6.86
N ILE A 519 36.24 -37.79 -6.95
CA ILE A 519 36.75 -36.40 -6.96
C ILE A 519 37.44 -36.04 -5.63
N SER A 520 37.00 -36.63 -4.52
CA SER A 520 37.64 -36.46 -3.21
C SER A 520 38.99 -37.17 -3.14
N ILE A 521 39.19 -38.23 -3.91
CA ILE A 521 40.47 -38.95 -4.05
C ILE A 521 41.43 -38.09 -4.88
N VAL A 522 40.95 -37.56 -6.02
CA VAL A 522 41.73 -36.64 -6.87
C VAL A 522 42.18 -35.42 -6.06
N THR A 523 41.27 -34.78 -5.34
CA THR A 523 41.57 -33.62 -4.49
C THR A 523 42.58 -33.99 -3.39
N HIS A 524 42.49 -35.17 -2.80
CA HIS A 524 43.43 -35.65 -1.80
C HIS A 524 44.85 -35.82 -2.37
N GLU A 525 44.98 -36.48 -3.52
CA GLU A 525 46.25 -36.67 -4.23
C GLU A 525 46.89 -35.36 -4.70
N MET A 526 46.07 -34.36 -5.05
CA MET A 526 46.59 -33.06 -5.44
C MET A 526 47.26 -32.29 -4.28
N HIS A 527 46.82 -32.49 -3.04
CA HIS A 527 47.19 -31.60 -1.93
C HIS A 527 47.97 -32.27 -0.79
N ASN A 528 47.77 -33.57 -0.57
CA ASN A 528 48.26 -34.25 0.63
C ASN A 528 49.48 -35.14 0.37
N HIS A 529 49.76 -35.45 -0.90
CA HIS A 529 50.87 -36.30 -1.32
C HIS A 529 51.69 -35.62 -2.42
N ASP A 530 53.01 -35.72 -2.31
CA ASP A 530 53.97 -35.38 -3.36
C ASP A 530 54.72 -36.66 -3.79
N ASP A 531 53.97 -37.78 -3.82
CA ASP A 531 54.48 -39.13 -4.00
C ASP A 531 54.26 -39.62 -5.45
N GLY A 532 54.40 -38.71 -6.43
CA GLY A 532 54.02 -38.94 -7.84
C GLY A 532 54.73 -40.13 -8.52
N ASP A 533 55.83 -40.61 -7.96
CA ASP A 533 56.57 -41.77 -8.46
C ASP A 533 56.05 -43.12 -7.91
N ILE A 534 55.15 -43.11 -6.91
CA ILE A 534 54.62 -44.33 -6.30
C ILE A 534 53.34 -44.77 -7.02
N PRO A 535 53.23 -46.04 -7.48
CA PRO A 535 52.02 -46.55 -8.10
C PRO A 535 50.78 -46.37 -7.21
N MET A 536 49.63 -46.11 -7.83
CA MET A 536 48.39 -45.84 -7.09
C MET A 536 47.94 -47.03 -6.22
N GLU A 537 48.24 -48.27 -6.64
CA GLU A 537 48.00 -49.52 -5.91
C GLU A 537 48.73 -49.58 -4.55
N GLU A 538 49.84 -48.85 -4.40
CA GLU A 538 50.58 -48.77 -3.14
C GLU A 538 50.15 -47.58 -2.26
N ARG A 539 49.55 -46.56 -2.88
CA ARG A 539 49.02 -45.35 -2.20
C ARG A 539 47.61 -45.55 -1.66
N TRP A 540 46.78 -46.37 -2.33
CA TRP A 540 45.36 -46.56 -2.01
C TRP A 540 44.99 -48.02 -1.81
N SER A 541 44.10 -48.26 -0.84
CA SER A 541 43.47 -49.55 -0.62
C SER A 541 41.97 -49.43 -0.85
N THR A 542 41.42 -50.32 -1.67
CA THR A 542 39.98 -50.62 -1.69
C THR A 542 39.62 -51.43 -0.44
N ARG A 543 38.42 -51.25 0.10
CA ARG A 543 37.89 -52.02 1.23
C ARG A 543 36.76 -52.94 0.81
#